data_AF-A0A7W7RBA2-F1
#
_entry.id   AF-A0A7W7RBA2-F1
#
_cell.length_a   1.000
_cell.length_b   1.000
_cell.length_c   1.000
_cell.angle_alpha   90.00
_cell.angle_beta   90.00
_cell.angle_gamma   90.00
#
_symmetry.space_group_name_H-M   'P 1'
#
loop_
_entity.id
_entity.type
_entity.pdbx_description
1 polymer ?
#
loop_
_entity_poly.entity_id
_entity_poly.type
_entity_poly.pdbx_seq_one_letter_code
_entity_poly.pdbx_strand_id
1 'polypeptide(L)'
;MSLGDTKSALIDLLECGRRLTELHIVNPALSAWRGGAALALTELGENALARQLLDEELELARRWGDCGTIGQSLRAAARITTTASARVALLEESVRVLEGSGARLQLARSRVSLGRAFAAGGRLLPAREALRAGISLAEECGAKLLVERAHKDLLGCGGRMRRSPLSGPASLTRSERRIAALAATGQTNRTIAQALQVAPGTVEVHLTRAYRKLGVSGRNALADALAGVLVGEHEPC
;
A
#
# COMPACT_ATOMS: atom_id res chain seq x y z
N MET A 1 29.65 2.63 1.18
CA MET A 1 28.47 2.28 0.36
C MET A 1 28.73 0.92 -0.29
N SER A 2 28.43 -0.17 0.42
CA SER A 2 28.48 -1.54 -0.11
C SER A 2 27.12 -1.85 -0.75
N LEU A 3 27.05 -1.78 -2.08
CA LEU A 3 25.88 -2.21 -2.84
C LEU A 3 26.15 -3.62 -3.34
N GLY A 4 25.68 -4.64 -2.61
CA GLY A 4 25.57 -6.01 -3.14
C GLY A 4 26.15 -7.14 -2.29
N ASP A 5 26.79 -6.87 -1.15
CA ASP A 5 27.25 -7.95 -0.27
C ASP A 5 26.22 -8.25 0.83
N THR A 6 25.43 -9.30 0.62
CA THR A 6 24.47 -9.83 1.59
C THR A 6 25.12 -10.20 2.92
N LYS A 7 26.40 -10.64 2.93
CA LYS A 7 27.12 -10.97 4.18
C LYS A 7 27.43 -9.71 4.98
N SER A 8 27.99 -8.67 4.34
CA SER A 8 28.22 -7.38 5.00
C SER A 8 26.92 -6.79 5.55
N ALA A 9 25.83 -6.84 4.78
CA ALA A 9 24.53 -6.37 5.25
C ALA A 9 24.03 -7.14 6.49
N LEU A 10 24.21 -8.47 6.51
CA LEU A 10 23.87 -9.29 7.66
C LEU A 10 24.68 -8.90 8.90
N ILE A 11 25.99 -8.69 8.74
CA ILE A 11 26.88 -8.27 9.84
C ILE A 11 26.40 -6.94 10.43
N ASP A 12 26.11 -5.95 9.60
CA ASP A 12 25.62 -4.63 10.05
C ASP A 12 24.28 -4.74 10.79
N LEU A 13 23.37 -5.60 10.31
CA LEU A 13 22.06 -5.82 10.92
C LEU A 13 22.15 -6.52 12.27
N LEU A 14 23.01 -7.54 12.39
CA LEU A 14 23.25 -8.25 13.64
C LEU A 14 23.96 -7.35 14.66
N GLU A 15 24.90 -6.53 14.22
CA GLU A 15 25.57 -5.55 15.08
C GLU A 15 24.59 -4.47 15.59
N CYS A 16 23.68 -4.00 14.73
CA CYS A 16 22.57 -3.16 15.12
C CYS A 16 21.70 -3.84 16.19
N GLY A 17 21.37 -5.12 15.99
CA GLY A 17 20.60 -5.92 16.93
C GLY A 17 21.27 -6.08 18.30
N ARG A 18 22.58 -6.34 18.31
CA ARG A 18 23.39 -6.44 19.53
C ARG A 18 23.33 -5.14 20.34
N ARG A 19 23.63 -4.00 19.70
CA ARG A 19 23.64 -2.68 20.36
C ARG A 19 22.26 -2.29 20.90
N LEU A 20 21.20 -2.53 20.15
CA LEU A 20 19.84 -2.23 20.61
C LEU A 20 19.43 -3.10 21.79
N THR A 21 19.82 -4.38 21.78
CA THR A 21 19.54 -5.31 22.88
C THR A 21 20.29 -4.93 24.15
N GLU A 22 21.55 -4.49 24.04
CA GLU A 22 22.34 -3.93 25.16
C GLU A 22 21.68 -2.69 25.77
N LEU A 23 20.96 -1.90 24.97
CA LEU A 23 20.18 -0.75 25.43
C LEU A 23 18.76 -1.13 25.89
N HIS A 24 18.42 -2.43 25.96
CA HIS A 24 17.06 -2.94 26.23
C HIS A 24 15.98 -2.44 25.25
N ILE A 25 16.39 -2.01 24.06
CA ILE A 25 15.50 -1.57 22.99
C ILE A 25 15.14 -2.78 22.13
N VAL A 26 14.02 -3.41 22.46
CA VAL A 26 13.54 -4.63 21.79
C VAL A 26 12.38 -4.40 20.81
N ASN A 27 11.83 -3.18 20.74
CA ASN A 27 10.66 -2.87 19.91
C ASN A 27 10.97 -2.85 18.40
N PRO A 28 10.40 -3.76 17.57
CA PRO A 28 10.65 -3.79 16.14
C PRO A 28 10.18 -2.52 15.39
N ALA A 29 9.26 -1.73 15.98
CA ALA A 29 8.86 -0.45 15.43
C ALA A 29 10.01 0.58 15.40
N LEU A 30 10.98 0.45 16.30
CA LEU A 30 12.17 1.32 16.35
C LEU A 30 13.26 0.84 15.39
N SER A 31 13.38 -0.47 15.19
CA SER A 31 14.32 -1.06 14.23
C SER A 31 13.88 -2.46 13.81
N ALA A 32 13.58 -2.63 12.52
CA ALA A 32 13.22 -3.92 11.92
C ALA A 32 14.47 -4.73 11.51
N TRP A 33 15.51 -4.73 12.36
CA TRP A 33 16.79 -5.38 12.06
C TRP A 33 16.65 -6.90 11.93
N ARG A 34 15.75 -7.54 12.70
CA ARG A 34 15.48 -8.98 12.64
C ARG A 34 14.90 -9.36 11.29
N GLY A 35 13.89 -8.63 10.81
CA GLY A 35 13.31 -8.84 9.49
C GLY A 35 14.30 -8.61 8.35
N GLY A 36 15.18 -7.62 8.47
CA GLY A 36 16.29 -7.42 7.53
C GLY A 36 17.28 -8.59 7.54
N ALA A 37 17.72 -9.00 8.73
CA ALA A 37 18.70 -10.08 8.90
C ALA A 37 18.15 -11.42 8.42
N ALA A 38 16.88 -11.70 8.68
CA ALA A 38 16.21 -12.90 8.19
C ALA A 38 16.19 -12.98 6.66
N LEU A 39 15.94 -11.87 5.97
CA LEU A 39 15.99 -11.86 4.51
C LEU A 39 17.41 -12.13 3.98
N ALA A 40 18.43 -11.55 4.60
CA ALA A 40 19.83 -11.81 4.26
C ALA A 40 20.23 -13.27 4.54
N LEU A 41 19.81 -13.83 5.69
CA LEU A 41 20.04 -15.24 6.05
C LEU A 41 19.40 -16.20 5.05
N THR A 42 18.18 -15.92 4.57
CA THR A 42 17.54 -16.73 3.52
C THR A 42 18.34 -16.73 2.22
N GLU A 43 18.87 -15.58 1.81
CA GLU A 43 19.76 -15.49 0.63
C GLU A 43 21.05 -16.29 0.79
N LEU A 44 21.54 -16.41 2.03
CA LEU A 44 22.73 -17.22 2.38
C LEU A 44 22.42 -18.71 2.63
N GLY A 45 21.14 -19.13 2.55
CA GLY A 45 20.72 -20.51 2.78
C GLY A 45 20.40 -20.87 4.24
N GLU A 46 20.58 -19.92 5.17
CA GLU A 46 20.41 -20.10 6.62
C GLU A 46 18.94 -19.97 7.05
N ASN A 47 18.08 -20.80 6.47
CA ASN A 47 16.62 -20.70 6.59
C ASN A 47 16.09 -20.94 8.01
N ALA A 48 16.77 -21.76 8.82
CA ALA A 48 16.37 -22.03 10.20
C ALA A 48 16.55 -20.79 11.07
N LEU A 49 17.71 -20.14 10.98
CA LEU A 49 18.01 -18.89 11.70
C LEU A 49 17.11 -17.74 11.23
N ALA A 50 16.87 -17.65 9.92
CA ALA A 50 15.95 -16.65 9.36
C ALA A 50 14.53 -16.78 9.96
N ARG A 51 14.03 -18.02 10.09
CA ARG A 51 12.72 -18.29 10.69
C ARG A 51 12.70 -17.92 12.18
N GLN A 52 13.72 -18.32 12.94
CA GLN A 52 13.82 -18.00 14.37
C GLN A 52 13.76 -16.48 14.61
N LEU A 53 14.50 -15.68 13.84
CA LEU A 53 14.49 -14.21 13.98
C LEU A 53 13.13 -13.60 13.66
N LEU A 54 12.41 -14.12 12.67
CA LEU A 54 11.07 -13.61 12.31
C LEU A 54 10.00 -14.05 13.29
N ASP A 55 10.10 -15.24 13.86
CA ASP A 55 9.19 -15.70 14.91
C ASP A 55 9.34 -14.81 16.15
N GLU A 56 10.58 -14.52 16.55
CA GLU A 56 10.86 -13.56 17.64
C GLU A 56 10.35 -12.16 17.30
N GLU A 57 10.62 -11.65 16.09
CA GLU A 57 10.12 -10.32 15.67
C GLU A 57 8.60 -10.24 15.70
N LEU A 58 7.90 -11.29 15.25
CA LEU A 58 6.45 -11.32 15.21
C LEU A 58 5.84 -11.41 16.61
N GLU A 59 6.43 -12.20 17.50
CA GLU A 59 6.02 -12.27 18.90
C GLU A 59 6.13 -10.89 19.57
N LEU A 60 7.29 -10.26 19.40
CA LEU A 60 7.60 -8.92 19.85
C LEU A 60 6.60 -7.88 19.28
N ALA A 61 6.38 -7.87 17.96
CA ALA A 61 5.44 -6.98 17.31
C ALA A 61 4.01 -7.13 17.87
N ARG A 62 3.57 -8.38 18.12
CA ARG A 62 2.26 -8.66 18.73
C ARG A 62 2.16 -8.18 20.18
N ARG A 63 3.23 -8.29 20.97
CA ARG A 63 3.26 -7.78 22.35
C ARG A 63 3.06 -6.27 22.43
N TRP A 64 3.65 -5.50 21.50
CA TRP A 64 3.47 -4.04 21.46
C TRP A 64 2.19 -3.58 20.75
N GLY A 65 1.65 -4.39 19.84
CA GLY A 65 0.33 -4.15 19.25
C GLY A 65 0.27 -3.12 18.13
N ASP A 66 1.40 -2.63 17.60
CA ASP A 66 1.38 -1.73 16.44
C ASP A 66 1.04 -2.49 15.15
N CYS A 67 -0.11 -2.18 14.55
CA CYS A 67 -0.60 -2.83 13.33
C CYS A 67 0.41 -2.72 12.17
N GLY A 68 1.12 -1.59 12.06
CA GLY A 68 2.12 -1.36 11.01
C GLY A 68 3.27 -2.36 11.08
N THR A 69 3.81 -2.54 12.29
CA THR A 69 4.92 -3.43 12.62
C THR A 69 4.50 -4.89 12.46
N ILE A 70 3.35 -5.29 13.03
CA ILE A 70 2.81 -6.66 12.87
C ILE A 70 2.64 -7.00 11.37
N GLY A 71 2.02 -6.09 10.62
CA GLY A 71 1.82 -6.27 9.18
C GLY A 71 3.14 -6.38 8.40
N GLN A 72 4.16 -5.61 8.77
CA GLN A 72 5.49 -5.69 8.17
C GLN A 72 6.18 -7.03 8.47
N SER A 73 6.17 -7.49 9.72
CA SER A 73 6.79 -8.75 10.13
C SER A 73 6.10 -9.96 9.49
N LEU A 74 4.77 -9.98 9.43
CA LEU A 74 4.01 -11.02 8.70
C LEU A 74 4.40 -11.08 7.21
N ARG A 75 4.59 -9.91 6.58
CA ARG A 75 5.03 -9.85 5.17
C ARG A 75 6.47 -10.32 4.99
N ALA A 76 7.36 -10.08 5.96
CA ALA A 76 8.72 -10.61 5.96
C ALA A 76 8.72 -12.14 6.13
N ALA A 77 7.95 -12.68 7.07
CA ALA A 77 7.75 -14.12 7.26
C ALA A 77 7.21 -14.79 5.99
N ALA A 78 6.27 -14.14 5.31
CA ALA A 78 5.73 -14.64 4.05
C ALA A 78 6.80 -14.74 2.94
N ARG A 79 7.82 -13.87 2.91
CA ARG A 79 8.88 -13.90 1.87
C ARG A 79 9.77 -15.13 1.98
N ILE A 80 10.04 -15.59 3.19
CA ILE A 80 10.90 -16.76 3.44
C ILE A 80 10.11 -18.07 3.48
N THR A 81 8.77 -17.99 3.42
CA THR A 81 7.88 -19.15 3.45
C THR A 81 7.80 -19.80 2.06
N THR A 82 8.20 -21.07 1.99
CA THR A 82 8.24 -21.87 0.75
C THR A 82 6.84 -22.30 0.32
N THR A 83 6.04 -22.83 1.24
CA THR A 83 4.69 -23.32 0.99
C THR A 83 3.75 -22.19 0.52
N ALA A 84 3.16 -22.34 -0.66
CA ALA A 84 2.35 -21.30 -1.28
C ALA A 84 1.10 -20.93 -0.45
N SER A 85 0.39 -21.91 0.11
CA SER A 85 -0.79 -21.68 0.95
C SER A 85 -0.45 -20.94 2.24
N ALA A 86 0.62 -21.35 2.93
CA ALA A 86 1.10 -20.68 4.14
C ALA A 86 1.55 -19.24 3.87
N ARG A 87 2.25 -19.01 2.75
CA ARG A 87 2.65 -17.66 2.31
C ARG A 87 1.44 -16.75 2.07
N VAL A 88 0.41 -17.27 1.42
CA VAL A 88 -0.86 -16.53 1.21
C VAL A 88 -1.54 -16.24 2.55
N ALA A 89 -1.64 -17.22 3.45
CA ALA A 89 -2.28 -17.05 4.76
C ALA A 89 -1.62 -15.93 5.60
N LEU A 90 -0.28 -15.89 5.64
CA LEU A 90 0.48 -14.83 6.31
C LEU A 90 0.22 -13.44 5.70
N LEU A 91 0.11 -13.36 4.37
CA LEU A 91 -0.16 -12.11 3.66
C LEU A 91 -1.61 -11.65 3.83
N GLU A 92 -2.57 -12.57 3.90
CA GLU A 92 -3.96 -12.27 4.23
C GLU A 92 -4.09 -11.77 5.68
N GLU A 93 -3.38 -12.38 6.63
CA GLU A 93 -3.32 -11.88 8.01
C GLU A 93 -2.70 -10.47 8.05
N SER A 94 -1.59 -10.26 7.34
CA SER A 94 -0.95 -8.94 7.22
C SER A 94 -1.94 -7.89 6.70
N VAL A 95 -2.69 -8.21 5.65
CA VAL A 95 -3.73 -7.32 5.12
C VAL A 95 -4.82 -7.05 6.15
N ARG A 96 -5.38 -8.07 6.81
CA ARG A 96 -6.44 -7.90 7.82
C ARG A 96 -6.02 -7.00 8.98
N VAL A 97 -4.82 -7.19 9.53
CA VAL A 97 -4.28 -6.36 10.62
C VAL A 97 -4.13 -4.90 10.18
N LEU A 98 -3.76 -4.67 8.92
CA LEU A 98 -3.48 -3.33 8.39
C LEU A 98 -4.73 -2.58 7.91
N GLU A 99 -5.81 -3.26 7.53
CA GLU A 99 -7.04 -2.67 6.98
C GLU A 99 -7.74 -1.69 7.93
N GLY A 100 -7.73 -1.97 9.23
CA GLY A 100 -8.29 -1.09 10.27
C GLY A 100 -7.33 0.00 10.74
N SER A 101 -6.11 0.06 10.21
CA SER A 101 -5.04 0.91 10.73
C SER A 101 -4.75 2.15 9.86
N GLY A 102 -4.05 3.13 10.43
CA GLY A 102 -3.52 4.29 9.68
C GLY A 102 -2.34 3.96 8.76
N ALA A 103 -1.79 2.73 8.80
CA ALA A 103 -0.56 2.35 8.11
C ALA A 103 -0.78 2.04 6.61
N ARG A 104 -1.33 3.00 5.86
CA ARG A 104 -1.74 2.85 4.45
C ARG A 104 -0.65 2.33 3.53
N LEU A 105 0.59 2.81 3.70
CA LEU A 105 1.73 2.35 2.88
C LEU A 105 2.08 0.89 3.16
N GLN A 106 1.99 0.45 4.41
CA GLN A 106 2.21 -0.95 4.76
C GLN A 106 1.09 -1.83 4.18
N LEU A 107 -0.16 -1.37 4.24
CA LEU A 107 -1.29 -2.07 3.62
C LEU A 107 -1.09 -2.22 2.09
N ALA A 108 -0.65 -1.15 1.42
CA ALA A 108 -0.33 -1.17 -0.01
C ALA A 108 0.72 -2.23 -0.34
N ARG A 109 1.83 -2.25 0.43
CA ARG A 109 2.91 -3.24 0.26
C ARG A 109 2.41 -4.68 0.47
N SER A 110 1.59 -4.92 1.50
CA SER A 110 1.04 -6.25 1.78
C SER A 110 0.05 -6.71 0.71
N ARG A 111 -0.80 -5.82 0.19
CA ARG A 111 -1.70 -6.12 -0.94
C ARG A 111 -0.94 -6.47 -2.22
N VAL A 112 0.14 -5.74 -2.54
CA VAL A 112 1.00 -6.08 -3.69
C VAL A 112 1.68 -7.43 -3.51
N SER A 113 2.25 -7.70 -2.33
CA SER A 113 2.84 -9.00 -2.01
C SER A 113 1.83 -10.15 -2.09
N LEU A 114 0.61 -9.95 -1.58
CA LEU A 114 -0.49 -10.92 -1.65
C LEU A 114 -0.86 -11.21 -3.12
N GLY A 115 -0.96 -10.18 -3.94
CA GLY A 115 -1.23 -10.32 -5.37
C GLY A 115 -0.17 -11.15 -6.09
N ARG A 116 1.11 -10.91 -5.81
CA ARG A 116 2.22 -11.74 -6.32
C ARG A 116 2.13 -13.19 -5.84
N ALA A 117 1.79 -13.41 -4.58
CA ALA A 117 1.65 -14.76 -4.03
C ALA A 117 0.51 -15.54 -4.70
N PHE A 118 -0.63 -14.88 -4.96
CA PHE A 118 -1.72 -15.48 -5.74
C PHE A 118 -1.31 -15.80 -7.18
N ALA A 119 -0.60 -14.88 -7.84
CA ALA A 119 -0.13 -15.07 -9.21
C ALA A 119 0.83 -16.28 -9.31
N ALA A 120 1.77 -16.39 -8.37
CA ALA A 120 2.68 -17.53 -8.28
C ALA A 120 1.96 -18.87 -8.05
N GLY A 121 0.78 -18.84 -7.42
CA GLY A 121 -0.10 -20.01 -7.25
C GLY A 121 -1.14 -20.20 -8.37
N GLY A 122 -1.03 -19.48 -9.49
CA GLY A 122 -1.97 -19.58 -10.62
C GLY A 122 -3.34 -18.93 -10.41
N ARG A 123 -3.59 -18.30 -9.25
CA ARG A 123 -4.87 -17.66 -8.90
C ARG A 123 -4.94 -16.23 -9.46
N LEU A 124 -5.13 -16.11 -10.78
CA LEU A 124 -5.02 -14.83 -11.49
C LEU A 124 -6.10 -13.79 -11.11
N LEU A 125 -7.35 -14.20 -10.86
CA LEU A 125 -8.42 -13.28 -10.47
C LEU A 125 -8.12 -12.60 -9.12
N PRO A 126 -7.91 -13.35 -8.01
CA PRO A 126 -7.47 -12.77 -6.73
C PRO A 126 -6.17 -11.96 -6.84
N ALA A 127 -5.23 -12.39 -7.68
CA ALA A 127 -3.99 -11.65 -7.91
C ALA A 127 -4.26 -10.24 -8.44
N ARG A 128 -5.08 -10.11 -9.49
CA ARG A 128 -5.42 -8.82 -10.10
C ARG A 128 -6.17 -7.91 -9.13
N GLU A 129 -7.08 -8.46 -8.34
CA GLU A 129 -7.83 -7.70 -7.33
C GLU A 129 -6.91 -7.13 -6.25
N ALA A 130 -6.03 -7.97 -5.70
CA ALA A 130 -5.07 -7.55 -4.69
C ALA A 130 -4.07 -6.51 -5.24
N LEU A 131 -3.56 -6.70 -6.45
CA LEU A 131 -2.64 -5.75 -7.10
C LEU A 131 -3.32 -4.41 -7.37
N ARG A 132 -4.55 -4.38 -7.89
CA ARG A 132 -5.31 -3.13 -8.10
C ARG A 132 -5.53 -2.37 -6.80
N ALA A 133 -5.95 -3.06 -5.75
CA ALA A 133 -6.12 -2.44 -4.42
C ALA A 133 -4.78 -1.88 -3.89
N GLY A 134 -3.69 -2.64 -4.04
CA GLY A 134 -2.35 -2.21 -3.65
C GLY A 134 -1.86 -0.99 -4.43
N ILE A 135 -2.10 -0.94 -5.74
CA ILE A 135 -1.77 0.20 -6.61
C ILE A 135 -2.50 1.46 -6.14
N SER A 136 -3.82 1.40 -5.96
CA SER A 136 -4.60 2.57 -5.54
C SER A 136 -4.12 3.14 -4.20
N LEU A 137 -3.82 2.27 -3.22
CA LEU A 137 -3.25 2.70 -1.94
C LEU A 137 -1.83 3.28 -2.09
N ALA A 138 -1.00 2.69 -2.95
CA ALA A 138 0.35 3.18 -3.21
C ALA A 138 0.34 4.57 -3.90
N GLU A 139 -0.59 4.82 -4.82
CA GLU A 139 -0.83 6.12 -5.44
C GLU A 139 -1.23 7.17 -4.42
N GLU A 140 -2.17 6.85 -3.52
CA GLU A 140 -2.59 7.74 -2.42
C GLU A 140 -1.41 8.08 -1.48
N CYS A 141 -0.49 7.14 -1.26
CA CYS A 141 0.71 7.36 -0.46
C CYS A 141 1.86 8.03 -1.22
N GLY A 142 1.72 8.29 -2.53
CA GLY A 142 2.79 8.83 -3.38
C GLY A 142 3.97 7.87 -3.64
N ALA A 143 3.79 6.57 -3.40
CA ALA A 143 4.84 5.55 -3.49
C ALA A 143 5.11 5.11 -4.94
N LYS A 144 5.66 6.01 -5.76
CA LYS A 144 5.85 5.84 -7.23
C LYS A 144 6.51 4.51 -7.62
N LEU A 145 7.63 4.15 -6.99
CA LEU A 145 8.34 2.89 -7.29
C LEU A 145 7.50 1.65 -6.99
N LEU A 146 6.64 1.69 -5.97
CA LEU A 146 5.74 0.58 -5.65
C LEU A 146 4.63 0.48 -6.70
N VAL A 147 4.08 1.61 -7.13
CA VAL A 147 3.07 1.68 -8.21
C VAL A 147 3.64 1.09 -9.51
N GLU A 148 4.82 1.53 -9.93
CA GLU A 148 5.48 1.05 -11.14
C GLU A 148 5.72 -0.47 -11.11
N ARG A 149 6.22 -0.98 -9.98
CA ARG A 149 6.46 -2.42 -9.80
C ARG A 149 5.15 -3.21 -9.81
N ALA A 150 4.14 -2.77 -9.06
CA ALA A 150 2.84 -3.42 -9.00
C ALA A 150 2.09 -3.39 -10.34
N HIS A 151 2.28 -2.34 -11.15
CA HIS A 151 1.78 -2.29 -12.52
C HIS A 151 2.39 -3.37 -13.41
N LYS A 152 3.72 -3.56 -13.34
CA LYS A 152 4.39 -4.64 -14.08
C LYS A 152 3.85 -6.01 -13.67
N ASP A 153 3.67 -6.24 -12.37
CA ASP A 153 3.08 -7.49 -11.86
C ASP A 153 1.65 -7.69 -12.37
N LEU A 154 0.83 -6.63 -12.38
CA LEU A 154 -0.56 -6.69 -12.83
C LEU A 154 -0.65 -7.03 -14.32
N LEU A 155 0.19 -6.40 -15.15
CA LEU A 155 0.30 -6.71 -16.58
C LEU A 155 0.74 -8.16 -16.80
N GLY A 156 1.73 -8.63 -16.04
CA GLY A 156 2.20 -10.02 -16.08
C GLY A 156 1.11 -11.05 -15.74
N CYS A 157 0.13 -10.66 -14.92
CA CYS A 157 -1.04 -11.49 -14.62
C CYS A 157 -2.14 -11.44 -15.69
N GLY A 158 -1.89 -10.83 -16.87
CA GLY A 158 -2.92 -10.55 -17.89
C GLY A 158 -3.97 -9.54 -17.43
N GLY A 159 -3.70 -8.83 -16.34
CA GLY A 159 -4.55 -7.76 -15.87
C GLY A 159 -4.37 -6.53 -16.76
N ARG A 160 -5.43 -6.11 -17.44
CA ARG A 160 -5.46 -4.75 -17.98
C ARG A 160 -5.70 -3.78 -16.84
N MET A 161 -5.00 -2.64 -16.88
CA MET A 161 -5.41 -1.46 -16.13
C MET A 161 -6.90 -1.27 -16.41
N ARG A 162 -7.72 -1.13 -15.36
CA ARG A 162 -9.05 -0.55 -15.59
C ARG A 162 -8.71 0.82 -16.11
N ARG A 163 -8.86 1.09 -17.43
CA ARG A 163 -8.68 2.44 -17.96
C ARG A 163 -9.56 3.29 -17.06
N SER A 164 -8.94 4.05 -16.16
CA SER A 164 -9.69 5.10 -15.50
C SER A 164 -10.16 5.93 -16.67
N PRO A 165 -11.48 6.09 -16.88
CA PRO A 165 -11.95 6.86 -18.01
C PRO A 165 -11.19 8.19 -17.99
N LEU A 166 -10.72 8.65 -19.16
CA LEU A 166 -9.84 9.82 -19.21
C LEU A 166 -10.57 11.10 -18.77
N SER A 167 -11.90 11.05 -18.76
CA SER A 167 -12.81 12.12 -18.36
C SER A 167 -14.00 11.58 -17.56
N GLY A 168 -14.72 12.46 -16.88
CA GLY A 168 -15.95 12.16 -16.13
C GLY A 168 -15.71 11.71 -14.68
N PRO A 169 -16.76 11.53 -13.86
CA PRO A 169 -16.63 11.26 -12.41
C PRO A 169 -15.83 10.01 -12.05
N ALA A 170 -15.87 9.01 -12.91
CA ALA A 170 -15.12 7.77 -12.76
C ALA A 170 -13.60 7.94 -13.01
N SER A 171 -13.17 9.06 -13.60
CA SER A 171 -11.74 9.41 -13.82
C SER A 171 -11.04 9.97 -12.57
N LEU A 172 -11.83 10.42 -11.59
CA LEU A 172 -11.32 11.05 -10.38
C LEU A 172 -10.69 10.00 -9.46
N THR A 173 -9.51 10.33 -8.93
CA THR A 173 -8.93 9.62 -7.79
C THR A 173 -9.82 9.78 -6.55
N ARG A 174 -9.66 8.92 -5.55
CA ARG A 174 -10.47 9.00 -4.32
C ARG A 174 -10.31 10.35 -3.61
N SER A 175 -9.11 10.91 -3.56
CA SER A 175 -8.84 12.24 -3.00
C SER A 175 -9.48 13.37 -3.81
N GLU A 176 -9.34 13.33 -5.15
CA GLU A 176 -10.00 14.30 -6.03
C GLU A 176 -11.52 14.24 -5.89
N ARG A 177 -12.11 13.03 -5.85
CA ARG A 177 -13.57 12.85 -5.67
C ARG A 177 -14.03 13.36 -4.31
N ARG A 178 -13.31 13.06 -3.22
CA ARG A 178 -13.66 13.51 -1.87
C ARG A 178 -13.61 15.04 -1.76
N ILE A 179 -12.55 15.66 -2.29
CA ILE A 179 -12.39 17.12 -2.33
C ILE A 179 -13.46 17.76 -3.22
N ALA A 180 -13.71 17.21 -4.41
CA ALA A 180 -14.73 17.69 -5.33
C ALA A 180 -16.14 17.58 -4.75
N ALA A 181 -16.46 16.50 -4.03
CA ALA A 181 -17.74 16.33 -3.35
C ALA A 181 -17.95 17.37 -2.23
N LEU A 182 -16.95 17.58 -1.37
CA LEU A 182 -17.02 18.62 -0.34
C LEU A 182 -17.13 20.01 -0.96
N ALA A 183 -16.40 20.27 -2.06
CA ALA A 183 -16.48 21.51 -2.80
C ALA A 183 -17.85 21.73 -3.45
N ALA A 184 -18.49 20.68 -3.96
CA ALA A 184 -19.84 20.71 -4.51
C ALA A 184 -20.92 21.06 -3.46
N THR A 185 -20.67 20.79 -2.18
CA THR A 185 -21.55 21.22 -1.06
C THR A 185 -21.35 22.69 -0.65
N GLY A 186 -20.49 23.45 -1.34
CA GLY A 186 -20.28 24.88 -1.08
C GLY A 186 -19.23 25.21 -0.01
N GLN A 187 -18.55 24.21 0.58
CA GLN A 187 -17.49 24.45 1.56
C GLN A 187 -16.33 25.22 0.94
N THR A 188 -15.61 26.07 1.69
CA THR A 188 -14.42 26.78 1.17
C THR A 188 -13.18 25.89 1.12
N ASN A 189 -12.16 26.24 0.32
CA ASN A 189 -10.90 25.48 0.28
C ASN A 189 -10.23 25.39 1.65
N ARG A 190 -10.33 26.44 2.48
CA ARG A 190 -9.80 26.45 3.85
C ARG A 190 -10.55 25.48 4.76
N THR A 191 -11.88 25.45 4.67
CA THR A 191 -12.72 24.52 5.44
C THR A 191 -12.45 23.07 5.04
N ILE A 192 -12.34 22.80 3.74
CA ILE A 192 -12.00 21.47 3.21
C ILE A 192 -10.60 21.04 3.66
N ALA A 193 -9.64 21.97 3.59
CA ALA A 193 -8.27 21.74 4.04
C ALA A 193 -8.22 21.35 5.53
N GLN A 194 -8.98 22.07 6.37
CA GLN A 194 -9.11 21.73 7.80
C GLN A 194 -9.80 20.38 8.01
N ALA A 195 -10.92 20.12 7.33
CA ALA A 195 -11.67 18.87 7.46
C ALA A 195 -10.89 17.63 7.01
N LEU A 196 -9.99 17.80 6.03
CA LEU A 196 -9.13 16.74 5.51
C LEU A 196 -7.71 16.77 6.08
N GLN A 197 -7.40 17.70 6.98
CA GLN A 197 -6.07 17.91 7.58
C GLN A 197 -4.95 18.05 6.54
N VAL A 198 -5.18 18.84 5.49
CA VAL A 198 -4.20 19.12 4.41
C VAL A 198 -3.97 20.62 4.23
N ALA A 199 -2.95 21.00 3.48
CA ALA A 199 -2.69 22.41 3.16
C ALA A 199 -3.73 22.95 2.14
N PRO A 200 -4.14 24.24 2.23
CA PRO A 200 -5.07 24.84 1.26
C PRO A 200 -4.60 24.73 -0.20
N GLY A 201 -3.31 24.91 -0.48
CA GLY A 201 -2.75 24.74 -1.82
C GLY A 201 -2.87 23.30 -2.36
N THR A 202 -2.90 22.29 -1.49
CA THR A 202 -3.15 20.90 -1.88
C THR A 202 -4.59 20.72 -2.37
N VAL A 203 -5.55 21.37 -1.72
CA VAL A 203 -6.96 21.37 -2.14
C VAL A 203 -7.11 22.02 -3.52
N GLU A 204 -6.44 23.16 -3.75
CA GLU A 204 -6.44 23.85 -5.04
C GLU A 204 -5.89 22.97 -6.16
N VAL A 205 -4.73 22.34 -5.96
CA VAL A 205 -4.12 21.44 -6.94
C VAL A 205 -5.05 20.27 -7.28
N HIS A 206 -5.69 19.66 -6.28
CA HIS A 206 -6.64 18.57 -6.52
C HIS A 206 -7.90 19.05 -7.23
N LEU A 207 -8.42 20.24 -6.92
CA LEU A 207 -9.57 20.82 -7.62
C LEU A 207 -9.25 21.13 -9.08
N THR A 208 -8.09 21.72 -9.38
CA THR A 208 -7.66 21.98 -10.77
C THR A 208 -7.59 20.68 -11.58
N ARG A 209 -7.06 19.61 -10.98
CA ARG A 209 -7.02 18.28 -11.63
C ARG A 209 -8.41 17.69 -11.81
N ALA A 210 -9.29 17.83 -10.81
CA ALA A 210 -10.67 17.38 -10.88
C ALA A 210 -11.47 18.14 -11.96
N TYR A 211 -11.32 19.46 -12.06
CA TYR A 211 -11.97 20.28 -13.08
C TYR A 211 -11.60 19.84 -14.49
N ARG A 212 -10.30 19.69 -14.76
CA ARG A 212 -9.79 19.22 -16.04
C ARG A 212 -10.33 17.83 -16.39
N LYS A 213 -10.39 16.93 -15.41
CA LYS A 213 -10.90 15.56 -15.56
C LYS A 213 -12.41 15.49 -15.74
N LEU A 214 -13.17 16.42 -15.16
CA LEU A 214 -14.62 16.48 -15.31
C LEU A 214 -15.05 17.31 -16.53
N GLY A 215 -14.14 18.06 -17.16
CA GLY A 215 -14.46 18.98 -18.25
C GLY A 215 -15.22 20.23 -17.78
N VAL A 216 -15.10 20.60 -16.50
CA VAL A 216 -15.81 21.75 -15.93
C VAL A 216 -14.91 22.96 -15.76
N SER A 217 -15.49 24.15 -15.93
CA SER A 217 -14.78 25.43 -15.84
C SER A 217 -14.67 25.96 -14.40
N GLY A 218 -15.39 25.39 -13.43
CA GLY A 218 -15.33 25.88 -12.06
C GLY A 218 -16.22 25.16 -11.05
N ARG A 219 -16.23 25.68 -9.83
CA ARG A 219 -16.84 25.06 -8.64
C ARG A 219 -18.34 24.80 -8.79
N ASN A 220 -19.05 25.72 -9.44
CA ASN A 220 -20.51 25.66 -9.55
C ASN A 220 -20.99 24.47 -10.40
N ALA A 221 -20.17 24.01 -11.34
CA ALA A 221 -20.49 22.87 -12.20
C ALA A 221 -20.10 21.51 -11.60
N LEU A 222 -19.51 21.49 -10.39
CA LEU A 222 -19.10 20.23 -9.75
C LEU A 222 -20.28 19.35 -9.34
N ALA A 223 -21.35 19.93 -8.82
CA ALA A 223 -22.51 19.17 -8.34
C ALA A 223 -23.13 18.36 -9.50
N ASP A 224 -23.40 19.03 -10.63
CA ASP A 224 -23.97 18.41 -11.82
C ASP A 224 -23.02 17.41 -12.46
N ALA A 225 -21.73 17.77 -12.60
CA ALA A 225 -20.74 16.88 -13.18
C ALA A 225 -20.56 15.59 -12.37
N LEU A 226 -20.66 15.65 -11.04
CA LEU A 226 -20.60 14.47 -10.17
C LEU A 226 -21.91 13.66 -10.19
N ALA A 227 -23.06 14.30 -10.41
CA ALA A 227 -24.39 13.69 -10.42
C ALA A 227 -24.73 12.97 -11.75
N GLY A 228 -24.05 13.30 -12.86
CA GLY A 228 -24.22 12.66 -14.18
C GLY A 228 -23.94 11.14 -14.27
N VAL A 229 -23.89 10.44 -13.13
CA VAL A 229 -23.85 8.98 -13.01
C VAL A 229 -25.27 8.36 -13.03
N LEU A 230 -26.34 9.16 -12.91
CA LEU A 230 -27.72 8.64 -12.82
C LEU A 230 -28.57 8.75 -14.09
N VAL A 231 -28.08 9.42 -15.16
CA VAL A 231 -28.84 9.59 -16.41
C VAL A 231 -27.98 9.11 -17.56
N GLY A 232 -27.98 7.80 -17.79
CA GLY A 232 -27.11 7.20 -18.79
C GLY A 232 -27.59 5.86 -19.33
N GLU A 233 -28.89 5.57 -19.30
CA GLU A 233 -29.53 4.59 -20.20
C GLU A 233 -31.00 4.99 -20.38
N HIS A 234 -31.27 5.88 -21.34
CA HIS A 234 -32.45 5.83 -22.21
C HIS A 234 -32.40 6.98 -23.20
N GLU A 235 -32.13 6.66 -24.45
CA GLU A 235 -32.69 7.42 -25.56
C GLU A 235 -33.12 6.42 -26.65
N PRO A 236 -34.41 6.40 -27.03
CA PRO A 236 -34.92 5.57 -28.12
C PRO A 236 -34.85 6.33 -29.45
N CYS A 237 -34.42 5.61 -30.49
CA CYS A 237 -34.96 5.62 -31.85
C CYS A 237 -34.23 4.56 -32.67
#